data_AF-A0AB36HZH0-F1
#
_entry.id   AF-A0AB36HZH0-F1
#
_cell.length_a   1.000
_cell.length_b   1.000
_cell.length_c   1.000
_cell.angle_alpha   90.00
_cell.angle_beta   90.00
_cell.angle_gamma   90.00
#
_symmetry.space_group_name_H-M   'P 1'
#
loop_
_entity.id
_entity.type
_entity.pdbx_description
1 polymer ?
#
loop_
_entity_poly.entity_id
_entity_poly.type
_entity_poly.pdbx_seq_one_letter_code
_entity_poly.pdbx_strand_id
1 'polypeptide(L)'
;MGQLATVLATQKIIEKAKKTGVAIAVIRNSNHFGTAGYYTRLALEAGLVGVALTNTRPLVVPTNAIQAFLGSNAFAFGFPASPHPFMFDGATCVVSGGKIQVHAKKGEPLPGEWAVDKDRQVVTDAQEAEDILATAAFTEGEQKGGGVLTLGGSNEENSNYKGMGNSIVIELLTGILAQGSISADTVSGKHDFSQFVMVLNPAFFGDPEVLKKDATSMLDRIRQLEHIPGKEIWVPGDREYRLLAENKEKGVTIDEKTYQEMKEIGTELGIDVP
;
A
#
# COMPACT_ATOMS: atom_id res chain seq x y z
N MET A 1 -8.88 -11.84 10.21
CA MET A 1 -7.66 -11.02 10.07
C MET A 1 -7.04 -11.24 8.70
N GLY A 2 -6.75 -10.17 7.95
CA GLY A 2 -6.17 -10.28 6.61
C GLY A 2 -4.75 -10.85 6.63
N GLN A 3 -4.01 -10.58 7.70
CA GLN A 3 -2.67 -11.09 7.94
C GLN A 3 -2.62 -12.61 7.95
N LEU A 4 -3.46 -13.25 8.76
CA LEU A 4 -3.48 -14.71 8.88
C LEU A 4 -3.84 -15.39 7.56
N ALA A 5 -4.89 -14.91 6.89
CA ALA A 5 -5.35 -15.47 5.62
C ALA A 5 -4.30 -15.32 4.52
N THR A 6 -3.70 -14.14 4.42
CA THR A 6 -2.75 -13.83 3.34
C THR A 6 -1.40 -14.50 3.57
N VAL A 7 -0.88 -14.59 4.81
CA VAL A 7 0.33 -15.37 5.11
C VAL A 7 0.15 -16.83 4.72
N LEU A 8 -0.95 -17.46 5.14
CA LEU A 8 -1.24 -18.86 4.83
C LEU A 8 -1.32 -19.09 3.32
N ALA A 9 -2.01 -18.22 2.59
CA ALA A 9 -2.13 -18.30 1.14
C ALA A 9 -0.77 -18.15 0.44
N THR A 10 0.00 -17.12 0.81
CA THR A 10 1.33 -16.82 0.25
C THR A 10 2.29 -17.98 0.44
N GLN A 11 2.37 -18.55 1.65
CA GLN A 11 3.23 -19.71 1.94
C GLN A 11 2.87 -20.93 1.08
N LYS A 12 1.58 -21.20 0.87
CA LYS A 12 1.13 -22.30 0.00
C LYS A 12 1.52 -22.08 -1.47
N ILE A 13 1.38 -20.85 -1.98
CA ILE A 13 1.70 -20.57 -3.39
C ILE A 13 3.20 -20.44 -3.65
N ILE A 14 4.03 -20.09 -2.66
CA ILE A 14 5.51 -20.17 -2.76
C ILE A 14 5.94 -21.59 -3.11
N GLU A 15 5.47 -22.59 -2.37
CA GLU A 15 5.81 -24.00 -2.63
C GLU A 15 5.29 -24.51 -3.98
N LYS A 16 4.15 -23.97 -4.43
CA LYS A 16 3.60 -24.26 -5.76
C LYS A 16 4.46 -23.62 -6.87
N ALA A 17 4.78 -22.33 -6.75
CA ALA A 17 5.54 -21.58 -7.75
C ALA A 17 6.94 -22.16 -7.98
N LYS A 18 7.60 -22.69 -6.94
CA LYS A 18 8.87 -23.42 -7.07
C LYS A 18 8.78 -24.58 -8.08
N LYS A 19 7.62 -25.25 -8.16
CA LYS A 19 7.38 -26.40 -9.04
C LYS A 19 6.78 -26.02 -10.39
N THR A 20 5.97 -24.98 -10.44
CA THR A 20 5.14 -24.64 -11.62
C THR A 20 5.55 -23.35 -12.33
N GLY A 21 6.58 -22.66 -11.85
CA GLY A 21 7.03 -21.38 -12.40
C GLY A 21 6.23 -20.18 -11.88
N VAL A 22 4.90 -20.27 -11.85
CA VAL A 22 4.03 -19.23 -11.31
C VAL A 22 2.91 -19.83 -10.46
N ALA A 23 2.51 -19.12 -9.41
CA ALA A 23 1.30 -19.43 -8.65
C ALA A 23 0.62 -18.15 -8.17
N ILE A 24 -0.71 -18.17 -8.15
CA ILE A 24 -1.56 -17.06 -7.75
C ILE A 24 -2.53 -17.54 -6.67
N ALA A 25 -2.75 -16.70 -5.65
CA ALA A 25 -3.83 -16.82 -4.69
C ALA A 25 -4.71 -15.58 -4.78
N VAL A 26 -6.02 -15.79 -4.75
CA VAL A 26 -7.03 -14.73 -4.69
C VAL A 26 -7.89 -15.01 -3.47
N ILE A 27 -8.05 -14.00 -2.62
CA ILE A 27 -8.66 -14.11 -1.29
C ILE A 27 -9.84 -13.15 -1.25
N ARG A 28 -11.01 -13.61 -0.80
CA ARG A 28 -12.20 -12.80 -0.49
C ARG A 28 -12.64 -13.02 0.94
N ASN A 29 -13.60 -12.24 1.42
CA ASN A 29 -14.12 -12.31 2.80
C ASN A 29 -13.00 -12.18 3.83
N SER A 30 -12.08 -11.25 3.55
CA SER A 30 -10.89 -11.00 4.34
C SER A 30 -11.00 -9.66 5.07
N ASN A 31 -9.93 -9.24 5.72
CA ASN A 31 -9.85 -8.00 6.48
C ASN A 31 -8.62 -7.18 6.04
N HIS A 32 -8.42 -6.02 6.66
CA HIS A 32 -7.18 -5.25 6.48
C HIS A 32 -5.96 -6.14 6.77
N PHE A 33 -4.97 -6.08 5.89
CA PHE A 33 -3.79 -6.96 5.94
C PHE A 33 -2.48 -6.23 6.28
N GLY A 34 -2.54 -4.96 6.66
CA GLY A 34 -1.33 -4.16 6.91
C GLY A 34 -0.61 -3.78 5.63
N THR A 35 0.72 -3.91 5.62
CA THR A 35 1.56 -3.54 4.47
C THR A 35 1.57 -4.65 3.43
N ALA A 36 1.30 -4.30 2.16
CA ALA A 36 1.30 -5.28 1.08
C ALA A 36 2.70 -5.89 0.87
N GLY A 37 3.74 -5.06 1.08
CA GLY A 37 5.15 -5.46 1.01
C GLY A 37 5.55 -6.59 1.96
N TYR A 38 4.81 -6.82 3.05
CA TYR A 38 5.07 -7.96 3.94
C TYR A 38 4.92 -9.30 3.18
N TYR A 39 3.85 -9.46 2.40
CA TYR A 39 3.56 -10.70 1.67
C TYR A 39 4.46 -10.88 0.46
N THR A 40 4.79 -9.78 -0.22
CA THR A 40 5.81 -9.76 -1.27
C THR A 40 7.17 -10.20 -0.72
N ARG A 41 7.54 -9.76 0.49
CA ARG A 41 8.81 -10.13 1.13
C ARG A 41 8.90 -11.63 1.45
N LEU A 42 7.79 -12.29 1.80
CA LEU A 42 7.78 -13.75 1.99
C LEU A 42 8.25 -14.49 0.72
N ALA A 43 7.87 -14.00 -0.47
CA ALA A 43 8.34 -14.56 -1.73
C ALA A 43 9.83 -14.29 -1.96
N LEU A 44 10.29 -13.07 -1.68
CA LEU A 44 11.70 -12.67 -1.83
C LEU A 44 12.63 -13.45 -0.89
N GLU A 45 12.21 -13.71 0.34
CA GLU A 45 12.94 -14.55 1.31
C GLU A 45 13.10 -15.99 0.80
N ALA A 46 12.20 -16.45 -0.07
CA ALA A 46 12.29 -17.75 -0.74
C ALA A 46 13.08 -17.70 -2.08
N GLY A 47 13.69 -16.56 -2.43
CA GLY A 47 14.41 -16.36 -3.68
C GLY A 47 13.51 -16.17 -4.91
N LEU A 48 12.24 -15.82 -4.70
CA LEU A 48 11.22 -15.69 -5.75
C LEU A 48 10.83 -14.21 -5.95
N VAL A 49 10.17 -13.92 -7.08
CA VAL A 49 9.53 -12.62 -7.34
C VAL A 49 8.12 -12.64 -6.73
N GLY A 50 7.73 -11.55 -6.09
CA GLY A 50 6.45 -11.44 -5.39
C GLY A 50 5.62 -10.25 -5.84
N VAL A 51 4.29 -10.42 -5.86
CA VAL A 51 3.31 -9.36 -6.03
C VAL A 51 2.20 -9.54 -5.00
N ALA A 52 1.81 -8.48 -4.32
CA ALA A 52 0.70 -8.49 -3.37
C ALA A 52 -0.16 -7.22 -3.53
N LEU A 53 -1.46 -7.41 -3.68
CA LEU A 53 -2.45 -6.36 -3.91
C LEU A 53 -3.61 -6.49 -2.92
N THR A 54 -4.26 -5.38 -2.58
CA THR A 54 -5.55 -5.37 -1.89
C THR A 54 -6.40 -4.19 -2.33
N ASN A 55 -7.71 -4.38 -2.39
CA ASN A 55 -8.65 -3.26 -2.34
C ASN A 55 -8.96 -2.86 -0.88
N THR A 56 -9.62 -1.72 -0.68
CA THR A 56 -9.90 -1.16 0.66
C THR A 56 -11.31 -0.56 0.75
N ARG A 57 -11.59 0.24 1.78
CA ARG A 57 -12.75 1.16 1.79
C ARG A 57 -12.61 2.24 0.71
N PRO A 58 -13.72 2.82 0.22
CA PRO A 58 -13.65 3.88 -0.77
C PRO A 58 -13.06 5.13 -0.12
N LEU A 59 -12.00 5.64 -0.72
CA LEU A 59 -11.23 6.80 -0.23
C LEU A 59 -10.77 7.70 -1.37
N VAL A 60 -10.63 7.14 -2.57
CA VAL A 60 -10.02 7.79 -3.72
C VAL A 60 -11.10 8.22 -4.69
N VAL A 61 -11.02 9.49 -5.09
CA VAL A 61 -11.90 10.11 -6.09
C VAL A 61 -11.34 9.81 -7.48
N PRO A 62 -12.09 9.09 -8.35
CA PRO A 62 -11.68 8.86 -9.73
C PRO A 62 -11.45 10.18 -10.51
N THR A 63 -10.71 10.11 -11.61
CA THR A 63 -10.50 11.26 -12.51
C THR A 63 -11.85 11.87 -12.89
N ASN A 64 -11.97 13.20 -12.74
CA ASN A 64 -13.16 14.02 -12.99
C ASN A 64 -14.43 13.68 -12.17
N ALA A 65 -14.37 12.71 -11.27
CA ALA A 65 -15.43 12.48 -10.30
C ALA A 65 -15.32 13.48 -9.14
N ILE A 66 -16.41 13.59 -8.37
CA ILE A 66 -16.49 14.37 -7.12
C ILE A 66 -16.76 13.48 -5.90
N GLN A 67 -16.94 12.17 -6.09
CA GLN A 67 -17.22 11.20 -5.03
C GLN A 67 -16.14 10.12 -5.02
N ALA A 68 -15.70 9.71 -3.83
CA ALA A 68 -14.77 8.60 -3.70
C ALA A 68 -15.43 7.28 -4.12
N PHE A 69 -14.71 6.44 -4.84
CA PHE A 69 -15.24 5.18 -5.36
C PHE A 69 -14.22 4.06 -5.25
N LEU A 70 -12.96 4.42 -5.48
CA LEU A 70 -11.84 3.51 -5.43
C LEU A 70 -11.25 3.49 -4.02
N GLY A 71 -10.64 2.37 -3.66
CA GLY A 71 -9.84 2.32 -2.45
C GLY A 71 -8.50 3.02 -2.64
N SER A 72 -7.73 3.12 -1.55
CA SER A 72 -6.32 3.52 -1.67
C SER A 72 -5.50 2.49 -2.47
N ASN A 73 -6.03 1.28 -2.61
CA ASN A 73 -5.59 0.15 -3.43
C ASN A 73 -4.07 -0.03 -3.46
N ALA A 74 -3.58 -0.96 -2.63
CA ALA A 74 -2.15 -1.18 -2.50
C ALA A 74 -1.61 -2.07 -3.63
N PHE A 75 -0.43 -1.71 -4.14
CA PHE A 75 0.38 -2.47 -5.07
C PHE A 75 1.77 -2.64 -4.47
N ALA A 76 2.14 -3.89 -4.15
CA ALA A 76 3.51 -4.24 -3.81
C ALA A 76 4.10 -5.19 -4.85
N PHE A 77 5.35 -4.92 -5.24
CA PHE A 77 6.13 -5.74 -6.17
C PHE A 77 7.57 -5.86 -5.66
N GLY A 78 8.10 -7.07 -5.73
CA GLY A 78 9.43 -7.39 -5.25
C GLY A 78 10.22 -8.24 -6.23
N PHE A 79 11.50 -7.92 -6.41
CA PHE A 79 12.41 -8.67 -7.28
C PHE A 79 13.75 -8.94 -6.59
N PRO A 80 14.32 -10.17 -6.67
CA PRO A 80 15.61 -10.48 -6.08
C PRO A 80 16.75 -9.57 -6.58
N ALA A 81 17.46 -8.93 -5.66
CA ALA A 81 18.62 -8.08 -5.91
C ALA A 81 19.54 -8.05 -4.67
N SER A 82 20.70 -7.42 -4.79
CA SER A 82 21.70 -7.25 -3.71
C SER A 82 21.98 -5.76 -3.43
N PRO A 83 22.45 -5.41 -2.22
CA PRO A 83 22.52 -6.26 -1.02
C PRO A 83 21.14 -6.59 -0.44
N HIS A 84 20.11 -5.86 -0.88
CA HIS A 84 18.72 -6.12 -0.58
C HIS A 84 17.88 -6.22 -1.86
N PRO A 85 16.78 -6.98 -1.86
CA PRO A 85 15.85 -7.03 -2.99
C PRO A 85 15.24 -5.67 -3.33
N PHE A 86 14.86 -5.47 -4.59
CA PHE A 86 13.97 -4.38 -4.96
C PHE A 86 12.61 -4.59 -4.27
N MET A 87 12.06 -3.54 -3.67
CA MET A 87 10.74 -3.58 -3.04
C MET A 87 9.98 -2.28 -3.28
N PHE A 88 8.99 -2.33 -4.16
CA PHE A 88 7.98 -1.30 -4.24
C PHE A 88 6.78 -1.72 -3.38
N ASP A 89 6.30 -0.83 -2.51
CA ASP A 89 5.06 -0.99 -1.74
C ASP A 89 4.38 0.37 -1.63
N GLY A 90 3.24 0.54 -2.29
CA GLY A 90 2.57 1.83 -2.36
C GLY A 90 1.09 1.73 -2.70
N ALA A 91 0.35 2.75 -2.27
CA ALA A 91 -1.02 3.00 -2.70
C ALA A 91 -1.06 3.55 -4.14
N THR A 92 -2.18 3.41 -4.84
CA THR A 92 -2.39 3.99 -6.18
C THR A 92 -2.91 5.43 -6.16
N CYS A 93 -3.09 6.01 -4.97
CA CYS A 93 -3.39 7.42 -4.75
C CYS A 93 -2.13 8.23 -4.44
N VAL A 94 -2.23 9.56 -4.54
CA VAL A 94 -1.09 10.48 -4.31
C VAL A 94 -0.50 10.36 -2.91
N VAL A 95 -1.33 9.98 -1.93
CA VAL A 95 -0.93 9.81 -0.54
C VAL A 95 -1.84 8.78 0.14
N SER A 96 -1.34 8.04 1.13
CA SER A 96 -2.21 7.18 1.94
C SER A 96 -3.04 8.02 2.92
N GLY A 97 -4.26 7.57 3.22
CA GLY A 97 -5.09 8.18 4.27
C GLY A 97 -4.40 8.24 5.64
N GLY A 98 -3.54 7.26 5.96
CA GLY A 98 -2.75 7.27 7.19
C GLY A 98 -1.80 8.47 7.31
N LYS A 99 -1.25 8.98 6.21
CA LYS A 99 -0.43 10.21 6.26
C LYS A 99 -1.28 11.45 6.53
N ILE A 100 -2.49 11.53 5.98
CA ILE A 100 -3.45 12.60 6.30
C ILE A 100 -3.78 12.56 7.80
N GLN A 101 -4.07 11.36 8.35
CA GLN A 101 -4.32 11.18 9.79
C GLN A 101 -3.13 11.61 10.66
N VAL A 102 -1.88 11.36 10.25
CA VAL A 102 -0.69 11.83 10.97
C VAL A 102 -0.63 13.36 10.99
N HIS A 103 -0.88 14.03 9.87
CA HIS A 103 -0.92 15.49 9.80
C HIS A 103 -2.05 16.07 10.66
N ALA A 104 -3.24 15.48 10.60
CA ALA A 104 -4.38 15.86 11.45
C ALA A 104 -4.06 15.69 12.95
N LYS A 105 -3.47 14.56 13.35
CA LYS A 105 -3.02 14.31 14.73
C LYS A 105 -1.98 15.33 15.21
N LYS A 106 -1.17 15.90 14.31
CA LYS A 106 -0.17 16.93 14.63
C LYS A 106 -0.69 18.36 14.52
N GLY A 107 -1.90 18.57 13.99
CA GLY A 107 -2.41 19.90 13.65
C GLY A 107 -1.59 20.60 12.55
N GLU A 108 -0.94 19.81 11.68
CA GLU A 108 -0.15 20.32 10.57
C GLU A 108 -0.99 20.33 9.29
N PRO A 109 -0.83 21.34 8.41
CA PRO A 109 -1.53 21.37 7.12
C PRO A 109 -1.05 20.24 6.20
N LEU A 110 -1.85 19.92 5.18
CA LEU A 110 -1.44 19.02 4.11
C LEU A 110 -0.37 19.71 3.24
N PRO A 111 0.78 19.06 2.97
CA PRO A 111 1.91 19.68 2.28
C PRO A 111 1.77 19.71 0.75
N GLY A 112 0.66 19.22 0.20
CA GLY A 112 0.41 19.19 -1.24
C GLY A 112 -1.05 18.87 -1.58
N GLU A 113 -1.33 18.77 -2.87
CA GLU A 113 -2.67 18.45 -3.40
C GLU A 113 -3.01 16.97 -3.16
N TRP A 114 -3.39 16.65 -1.93
CA TRP A 114 -3.63 15.28 -1.50
C TRP A 114 -5.10 14.89 -1.58
N ALA A 115 -5.98 15.78 -1.14
CA ALA A 115 -7.40 15.55 -1.05
C ALA A 115 -8.19 16.72 -1.65
N VAL A 116 -9.43 16.43 -2.01
CA VAL A 116 -10.40 17.42 -2.50
C VAL A 116 -11.71 17.32 -1.74
N ASP A 117 -12.45 18.43 -1.69
CA ASP A 117 -13.79 18.49 -1.13
C ASP A 117 -14.87 18.04 -2.14
N LYS A 118 -16.14 18.20 -1.76
CA LYS A 118 -17.31 17.87 -2.59
C LYS A 118 -17.42 18.67 -3.89
N ASP A 119 -16.79 19.85 -3.95
CA ASP A 119 -16.77 20.75 -5.11
C ASP A 119 -15.44 20.61 -5.88
N ARG A 120 -14.66 19.56 -5.54
CA ARG A 120 -13.35 19.21 -6.11
C ARG A 120 -12.27 20.25 -5.89
N GLN A 121 -12.44 21.12 -4.90
CA GLN A 121 -11.41 22.08 -4.49
C GLN A 121 -10.38 21.40 -3.60
N VAL A 122 -9.10 21.78 -3.76
CA VAL A 122 -8.00 21.20 -2.96
C VAL A 122 -8.18 21.57 -1.49
N VAL A 123 -8.15 20.56 -0.63
CA VAL A 123 -8.19 20.72 0.82
C VAL A 123 -6.78 20.84 1.36
N THR A 124 -6.52 21.87 2.17
CA THR A 124 -5.22 22.11 2.81
C THR A 124 -5.23 21.83 4.31
N ASP A 125 -6.39 21.86 4.94
CA ASP A 125 -6.56 21.48 6.35
C ASP A 125 -6.61 19.96 6.50
N ALA A 126 -5.76 19.41 7.37
CA ALA A 126 -5.65 17.96 7.51
C ALA A 126 -6.84 17.34 8.24
N GLN A 127 -7.48 18.07 9.16
CA GLN A 127 -8.64 17.57 9.90
C GLN A 127 -9.87 17.56 8.99
N GLU A 128 -10.07 18.61 8.19
CA GLU A 128 -11.11 18.63 7.16
C GLU A 128 -10.97 17.45 6.18
N ALA A 129 -9.75 17.19 5.71
CA ALA A 129 -9.50 16.04 4.85
C ALA A 129 -9.80 14.71 5.57
N GLU A 130 -9.43 14.57 6.84
CA GLU A 130 -9.73 13.37 7.62
C GLU A 130 -11.24 13.13 7.79
N ASP A 131 -12.00 14.18 8.07
CA ASP A 131 -13.47 14.14 8.19
C ASP A 131 -14.14 13.73 6.87
N ILE A 132 -13.64 14.24 5.73
CA ILE A 132 -14.09 13.84 4.38
C ILE A 132 -13.83 12.35 4.16
N LEU A 133 -12.62 11.87 4.49
CA LEU A 133 -12.26 10.46 4.33
C LEU A 133 -13.06 9.54 5.25
N ALA A 134 -13.32 9.95 6.49
CA ALA A 134 -14.14 9.21 7.42
C ALA A 134 -15.58 9.05 6.90
N THR A 135 -16.16 10.14 6.39
CA THR A 135 -17.50 10.13 5.77
C THR A 135 -17.54 9.19 4.56
N ALA A 136 -16.52 9.25 3.70
CA ALA A 136 -16.43 8.36 2.54
C ALA A 136 -16.29 6.87 2.93
N ALA A 137 -15.47 6.57 3.94
CA ALA A 137 -15.11 5.21 4.28
C ALA A 137 -16.10 4.49 5.21
N PHE A 138 -16.93 5.22 5.96
CA PHE A 138 -17.73 4.64 7.06
C PHE A 138 -19.22 4.99 7.02
N THR A 139 -19.68 5.89 6.15
CA THR A 139 -21.09 6.29 6.13
C THR A 139 -21.78 5.83 4.85
N GLU A 140 -22.52 4.73 4.95
CA GLU A 140 -23.30 4.18 3.83
C GLU A 140 -24.41 5.16 3.39
N GLY A 141 -24.51 5.43 2.10
CA GLY A 141 -25.57 6.28 1.53
C GLY A 141 -25.44 7.78 1.75
N GLU A 142 -24.47 8.26 2.55
CA GLU A 142 -24.28 9.68 2.86
C GLU A 142 -22.97 10.27 2.31
N GLN A 143 -22.45 9.71 1.22
CA GLN A 143 -21.20 10.20 0.66
C GLN A 143 -21.33 11.64 0.15
N LYS A 144 -20.83 12.61 0.94
CA LYS A 144 -20.98 14.05 0.69
C LYS A 144 -20.16 14.55 -0.50
N GLY A 145 -19.27 13.73 -1.04
CA GLY A 145 -18.25 14.10 -2.02
C GLY A 145 -16.89 14.39 -1.38
N GLY A 146 -15.87 14.46 -2.21
CA GLY A 146 -14.48 14.59 -1.80
C GLY A 146 -13.77 13.26 -1.52
N GLY A 147 -12.46 13.36 -1.29
CA GLY A 147 -11.58 12.25 -0.99
C GLY A 147 -10.15 12.47 -1.48
N VAL A 148 -9.33 11.43 -1.43
CA VAL A 148 -7.93 11.46 -1.90
C VAL A 148 -7.87 11.43 -3.43
N LEU A 149 -6.91 12.13 -4.01
CA LEU A 149 -6.67 12.11 -5.45
C LEU A 149 -5.88 10.86 -5.91
N THR A 150 -6.13 10.41 -7.14
CA THR A 150 -5.33 9.38 -7.82
C THR A 150 -3.91 9.89 -8.12
N LEU A 151 -2.92 8.99 -8.22
CA LEU A 151 -1.58 9.37 -8.72
C LEU A 151 -1.68 10.20 -10.02
N GLY A 152 -1.03 11.36 -10.02
CA GLY A 152 -1.20 12.42 -11.03
C GLY A 152 -2.06 13.60 -10.56
N GLY A 153 -2.64 13.56 -9.36
CA GLY A 153 -3.26 14.73 -8.73
C GLY A 153 -4.61 15.14 -9.36
N SER A 154 -4.96 16.42 -9.22
CA SER A 154 -6.32 16.90 -9.53
C SER A 154 -6.59 17.05 -11.04
N ASN A 155 -5.55 17.31 -11.82
CA ASN A 155 -5.64 17.70 -13.23
C ASN A 155 -5.21 16.56 -14.19
N GLU A 156 -5.95 16.37 -15.27
CA GLU A 156 -5.60 15.42 -16.34
C GLU A 156 -4.30 15.75 -17.06
N GLU A 157 -3.87 17.02 -17.08
CA GLU A 157 -2.57 17.43 -17.62
C GLU A 157 -1.40 16.71 -16.93
N ASN A 158 -1.58 16.34 -15.66
CA ASN A 158 -0.65 15.54 -14.87
C ASN A 158 -0.88 14.02 -15.01
N SER A 159 -1.69 13.61 -15.99
CA SER A 159 -2.02 12.21 -16.30
C SER A 159 -2.66 11.43 -15.15
N ASN A 160 -3.53 12.07 -14.36
CA ASN A 160 -4.19 11.42 -13.20
C ASN A 160 -4.98 10.13 -13.55
N TYR A 161 -5.44 10.00 -14.80
CA TYR A 161 -6.07 8.79 -15.33
C TYR A 161 -5.16 7.54 -15.25
N LYS A 162 -3.83 7.70 -15.20
CA LYS A 162 -2.89 6.58 -15.01
C LYS A 162 -2.99 6.03 -13.58
N GLY A 163 -3.09 6.90 -12.57
CA GLY A 163 -3.35 6.50 -11.20
C GLY A 163 -4.71 5.81 -11.05
N MET A 164 -5.75 6.36 -11.68
CA MET A 164 -7.06 5.73 -11.76
C MET A 164 -6.99 4.33 -12.39
N GLY A 165 -6.31 4.21 -13.55
CA GLY A 165 -6.13 2.93 -14.25
C GLY A 165 -5.44 1.87 -13.38
N ASN A 166 -4.36 2.24 -12.69
CA ASN A 166 -3.67 1.34 -11.76
C ASN A 166 -4.61 0.86 -10.64
N SER A 167 -5.39 1.77 -10.06
CA SER A 167 -6.35 1.44 -9.01
C SER A 167 -7.46 0.50 -9.49
N ILE A 168 -7.96 0.69 -10.71
CA ILE A 168 -8.98 -0.17 -11.33
C ILE A 168 -8.41 -1.57 -11.60
N VAL A 169 -7.18 -1.69 -12.09
CA VAL A 169 -6.52 -3.00 -12.27
C VAL A 169 -6.48 -3.76 -10.93
N ILE A 170 -6.20 -3.07 -9.82
CA ILE A 170 -6.22 -3.68 -8.50
C ILE A 170 -7.63 -4.11 -8.09
N GLU A 171 -8.68 -3.29 -8.29
CA GLU A 171 -10.08 -3.72 -8.05
C GLU A 171 -10.44 -4.97 -8.83
N LEU A 172 -10.06 -5.01 -10.11
CA LEU A 172 -10.37 -6.14 -10.98
C LEU A 172 -9.68 -7.43 -10.51
N LEU A 173 -8.41 -7.35 -10.11
CA LEU A 173 -7.64 -8.50 -9.61
C LEU A 173 -8.02 -8.92 -8.17
N THR A 174 -8.58 -8.00 -7.39
CA THR A 174 -9.00 -8.24 -6.01
C THR A 174 -10.50 -8.49 -5.95
N GLY A 175 -11.34 -7.47 -5.72
CA GLY A 175 -12.78 -7.61 -5.55
C GLY A 175 -13.45 -8.45 -6.65
N ILE A 176 -13.27 -8.09 -7.92
CA ILE A 176 -13.98 -8.76 -9.03
C ILE A 176 -13.49 -10.20 -9.23
N LEU A 177 -12.18 -10.42 -9.35
CA LEU A 177 -11.62 -11.77 -9.57
C LEU A 177 -11.88 -12.70 -8.39
N ALA A 178 -11.87 -12.17 -7.15
CA ALA A 178 -12.21 -12.94 -5.96
C ALA A 178 -13.72 -13.23 -5.87
N GLN A 179 -14.54 -12.49 -6.62
CA GLN A 179 -15.99 -12.39 -6.44
C GLN A 179 -16.34 -11.95 -5.00
N GLY A 180 -15.61 -10.96 -4.50
CA GLY A 180 -15.91 -10.22 -3.28
C GLY A 180 -16.36 -8.80 -3.60
N SER A 181 -16.49 -7.96 -2.57
CA SER A 181 -16.83 -6.54 -2.76
C SER A 181 -15.71 -5.76 -3.44
N ILE A 182 -16.10 -4.83 -4.32
CA ILE A 182 -15.23 -3.71 -4.75
C ILE A 182 -15.20 -2.64 -3.66
N SER A 183 -14.20 -1.75 -3.68
CA SER A 183 -14.04 -0.75 -2.60
C SER A 183 -15.33 0.02 -2.29
N ALA A 184 -16.03 0.55 -3.30
CA ALA A 184 -17.29 1.28 -3.14
C ALA A 184 -18.38 0.51 -2.36
N ASP A 185 -18.37 -0.82 -2.39
CA ASP A 185 -19.41 -1.66 -1.79
C ASP A 185 -19.02 -2.19 -0.40
N THR A 186 -17.76 -1.98 0.03
CA THR A 186 -17.25 -2.43 1.35
C THR A 186 -17.81 -1.61 2.53
N VAL A 187 -18.53 -0.52 2.27
CA VAL A 187 -19.19 0.32 3.28
C VAL A 187 -20.48 -0.30 3.85
N SER A 188 -21.09 -1.27 3.15
CA SER A 188 -22.39 -1.89 3.47
C SER A 188 -22.40 -2.85 4.68
N GLY A 189 -21.55 -2.60 5.68
CA GLY A 189 -21.51 -3.32 6.95
C GLY A 189 -20.74 -4.65 6.96
N LYS A 190 -20.30 -5.17 5.79
CA LYS A 190 -19.38 -6.32 5.72
C LYS A 190 -17.97 -5.83 5.39
N HIS A 191 -17.05 -6.02 6.34
CA HIS A 191 -15.62 -5.96 6.07
C HIS A 191 -15.25 -7.12 5.13
N ASP A 192 -15.36 -6.89 3.83
CA ASP A 192 -15.13 -7.86 2.76
C ASP A 192 -14.03 -7.36 1.82
N PHE A 193 -12.82 -7.19 2.36
CA PHE A 193 -11.66 -6.87 1.52
C PHE A 193 -11.18 -8.11 0.80
N SER A 194 -10.64 -7.90 -0.40
CA SER A 194 -10.05 -8.94 -1.21
C SER A 194 -8.56 -8.70 -1.44
N GLN A 195 -7.79 -9.77 -1.49
CA GLN A 195 -6.36 -9.73 -1.77
C GLN A 195 -6.01 -10.59 -2.98
N PHE A 196 -4.98 -10.16 -3.70
CA PHE A 196 -4.37 -10.91 -4.78
C PHE A 196 -2.88 -11.06 -4.47
N VAL A 197 -2.37 -12.28 -4.52
CA VAL A 197 -0.94 -12.56 -4.37
C VAL A 197 -0.47 -13.41 -5.53
N MET A 198 0.63 -13.01 -6.16
CA MET A 198 1.31 -13.78 -7.19
C MET A 198 2.77 -14.00 -6.81
N VAL A 199 3.24 -15.22 -7.04
CA VAL A 199 4.65 -15.60 -6.84
C VAL A 199 5.16 -16.21 -8.14
N LEU A 200 6.34 -15.74 -8.57
CA LEU A 200 7.01 -16.17 -9.79
C LEU A 200 8.41 -16.67 -9.48
N ASN A 201 8.75 -17.84 -10.01
CA ASN A 201 10.06 -18.45 -9.92
C ASN A 201 10.94 -17.98 -11.09
N PRO A 202 11.99 -17.16 -10.84
CA PRO A 202 12.85 -16.65 -11.90
C PRO A 202 13.62 -17.76 -12.64
N ALA A 203 13.83 -18.93 -12.02
CA ALA A 203 14.54 -20.06 -12.63
C ALA A 203 13.84 -20.63 -13.88
N PHE A 204 12.57 -20.29 -14.10
CA PHE A 204 11.81 -20.67 -15.30
C PHE A 204 12.10 -19.76 -16.50
N PHE A 205 12.78 -18.62 -16.30
CA PHE A 205 13.07 -17.62 -17.33
C PHE A 205 14.57 -17.49 -17.64
N GLY A 206 15.43 -18.02 -16.76
CA GLY A 206 16.88 -17.95 -16.91
C GLY A 206 17.59 -18.35 -15.62
N ASP A 207 18.90 -18.14 -15.58
CA ASP A 207 19.69 -18.34 -14.36
C ASP A 207 19.31 -17.28 -13.30
N PRO A 208 18.77 -17.67 -12.13
CA PRO A 208 18.39 -16.74 -11.08
C PRO A 208 19.52 -15.82 -10.61
N GLU A 209 20.77 -16.30 -10.58
CA GLU A 209 21.90 -15.49 -10.14
C GLU A 209 22.28 -14.44 -11.18
N VAL A 210 22.17 -14.77 -12.47
CA VAL A 210 22.34 -13.77 -13.55
C VAL A 210 21.25 -12.72 -13.47
N LEU A 211 19.98 -13.14 -13.35
CA LEU A 211 18.84 -12.22 -13.24
C LEU A 211 18.98 -11.29 -12.02
N LYS A 212 19.38 -11.83 -10.87
CA LYS A 212 19.63 -11.06 -9.65
C LYS A 212 20.79 -10.08 -9.82
N LYS A 213 21.89 -10.51 -10.46
CA LYS A 213 23.05 -9.68 -10.75
C LYS A 213 22.69 -8.52 -11.69
N ASP A 214 21.92 -8.79 -12.73
CA ASP A 214 21.51 -7.79 -13.72
C ASP A 214 20.55 -6.78 -13.10
N ALA A 215 19.58 -7.24 -12.30
CA ALA A 215 18.73 -6.35 -11.51
C ALA A 215 19.57 -5.47 -10.58
N THR A 216 20.51 -6.06 -9.83
CA THR A 216 21.43 -5.32 -8.95
C THR A 216 22.20 -4.25 -9.74
N SER A 217 22.79 -4.61 -10.88
CA SER A 217 23.53 -3.69 -11.73
C SER A 217 22.65 -2.54 -12.25
N MET A 218 21.41 -2.82 -12.65
CA MET A 218 20.47 -1.78 -13.07
C MET A 218 20.16 -0.81 -11.92
N LEU A 219 19.88 -1.33 -10.72
CA LEU A 219 19.56 -0.49 -9.56
C LEU A 219 20.76 0.37 -9.13
N ASP A 220 21.96 -0.20 -9.15
CA ASP A 220 23.19 0.54 -8.83
C ASP A 220 23.46 1.65 -9.83
N ARG A 221 23.23 1.39 -11.13
CA ARG A 221 23.32 2.43 -12.16
C ARG A 221 22.33 3.56 -11.92
N ILE A 222 21.10 3.27 -11.48
CA ILE A 222 20.11 4.29 -11.13
C ILE A 222 20.59 5.13 -9.95
N ARG A 223 21.10 4.50 -8.89
CA ARG A 223 21.61 5.21 -7.69
C ARG A 223 22.80 6.13 -8.00
N GLN A 224 23.58 5.80 -9.02
CA GLN A 224 24.80 6.53 -9.43
C GLN A 224 24.56 7.61 -10.49
N LEU A 225 23.32 7.82 -10.95
CA LEU A 225 23.03 8.92 -11.88
C LEU A 225 23.35 10.27 -11.24
N GLU A 226 23.69 11.25 -12.09
CA GLU A 226 23.74 12.65 -11.68
C GLU A 226 22.39 13.06 -11.10
N HIS A 227 22.43 13.76 -9.97
CA HIS A 227 21.25 14.11 -9.21
C HIS A 227 21.35 15.52 -8.65
N ILE A 228 20.19 16.05 -8.27
CA ILE A 228 20.05 17.40 -7.73
C ILE A 228 21.00 17.57 -6.53
N PRO A 229 21.82 18.64 -6.47
CA PRO A 229 22.73 18.86 -5.35
C PRO A 229 22.03 18.77 -3.98
N GLY A 230 22.64 18.02 -3.05
CA GLY A 230 22.09 17.80 -1.71
C GLY A 230 20.89 16.83 -1.64
N LYS A 231 20.55 16.17 -2.74
CA LYS A 231 19.60 15.04 -2.77
C LYS A 231 20.34 13.75 -3.03
N GLU A 232 19.69 12.62 -2.78
CA GLU A 232 20.18 11.29 -3.17
C GLU A 232 19.06 10.55 -3.89
N ILE A 233 19.42 9.71 -4.87
CA ILE A 233 18.46 8.88 -5.58
C ILE A 233 18.17 7.64 -4.75
N TRP A 234 16.89 7.45 -4.45
CA TRP A 234 16.39 6.27 -3.74
C TRP A 234 15.72 5.31 -4.71
N VAL A 235 16.17 4.06 -4.72
CA VAL A 235 15.41 2.98 -5.33
C VAL A 235 14.37 2.50 -4.30
N PRO A 236 13.14 2.14 -4.72
CA PRO A 236 12.14 1.52 -3.85
C PRO A 236 12.72 0.38 -2.99
N GLY A 237 12.57 0.52 -1.67
CA GLY A 237 13.11 -0.38 -0.65
C GLY A 237 14.32 0.17 0.09
N ASP A 238 15.14 1.04 -0.53
CA ASP A 238 16.39 1.52 0.08
C ASP A 238 16.16 2.24 1.43
N ARG A 239 15.15 3.11 1.49
CA ARG A 239 14.78 3.85 2.70
C ARG A 239 14.30 2.89 3.79
N GLU A 240 13.46 1.94 3.40
CA GLU A 240 12.87 0.96 4.32
C GLU A 240 13.94 0.01 4.90
N TYR A 241 14.90 -0.47 4.09
CA TYR A 241 15.99 -1.31 4.59
C TYR A 241 16.96 -0.54 5.49
N ARG A 242 17.25 0.73 5.19
CA ARG A 242 18.01 1.59 6.10
C ARG A 242 17.30 1.76 7.44
N LEU A 243 16.03 2.14 7.41
CA LEU A 243 15.23 2.32 8.63
C LEU A 243 15.10 1.01 9.41
N LEU A 244 14.98 -0.13 8.73
CA LEU A 244 14.98 -1.44 9.38
C LEU A 244 16.30 -1.71 10.12
N ALA A 245 17.45 -1.41 9.51
CA ALA A 245 18.75 -1.57 10.15
C ALA A 245 18.88 -0.65 11.38
N GLU A 246 18.51 0.63 11.23
CA GLU A 246 18.53 1.61 12.33
C GLU A 246 17.60 1.20 13.48
N ASN A 247 16.37 0.79 13.18
CA ASN A 247 15.37 0.42 14.19
C ASN A 247 15.72 -0.89 14.91
N LYS A 248 16.49 -1.79 14.28
CA LYS A 248 17.00 -3.00 14.96
C LYS A 248 18.01 -2.66 16.06
N GLU A 249 18.77 -1.59 15.89
CA GLU A 249 19.77 -1.14 16.87
C GLU A 249 19.19 -0.19 17.91
N LYS A 250 18.33 0.74 17.47
CA LYS A 250 17.86 1.86 18.30
C LYS A 250 16.44 1.67 18.85
N GLY A 251 15.72 0.65 18.40
CA GLY A 251 14.29 0.49 18.64
C GLY A 251 13.44 1.35 17.70
N VAL A 252 12.12 1.28 17.87
CA VAL A 252 11.14 2.05 17.09
C VAL A 252 10.60 3.18 17.95
N THR A 253 10.64 4.40 17.44
CA THR A 253 10.03 5.57 18.10
C THR A 253 8.51 5.51 17.97
N ILE A 254 7.81 5.69 19.09
CA ILE A 254 6.35 5.78 19.16
C ILE A 254 6.00 7.19 19.63
N ASP A 255 5.02 7.84 18.98
CA ASP A 255 4.56 9.16 19.42
C ASP A 255 3.73 9.07 20.71
N GLU A 256 3.69 10.17 21.45
CA GLU A 256 3.04 10.22 22.77
C GLU A 256 1.57 9.78 22.71
N LYS A 257 0.83 10.19 21.67
CA LYS A 257 -0.59 9.83 21.55
C LYS A 257 -0.77 8.33 21.36
N THR A 258 0.01 7.71 20.46
CA THR A 258 -0.01 6.25 20.28
C THR A 258 0.44 5.51 21.55
N TYR A 259 1.43 6.03 22.28
CA TYR A 259 1.87 5.44 23.55
C TYR A 259 0.76 5.46 24.62
N GLN A 260 0.00 6.56 24.72
CA GLN A 260 -1.14 6.63 25.63
C GLN A 260 -2.25 5.65 25.24
N GLU A 261 -2.59 5.54 23.95
CA GLU A 261 -3.55 4.55 23.44
C GLU A 261 -3.09 3.11 23.81
N MET A 262 -1.80 2.80 23.69
CA MET A 262 -1.24 1.52 24.11
C MET A 262 -1.39 1.29 25.63
N LYS A 263 -1.13 2.30 26.47
CA LYS A 263 -1.28 2.22 27.93
C LYS A 263 -2.72 1.99 28.39
N GLU A 264 -3.68 2.63 27.73
CA GLU A 264 -5.10 2.42 28.00
C GLU A 264 -5.49 0.96 27.74
N ILE A 265 -5.13 0.43 26.56
CA ILE A 265 -5.37 -0.97 26.19
C ILE A 265 -4.65 -1.93 27.15
N GLY A 266 -3.40 -1.64 27.48
CA GLY A 266 -2.61 -2.45 28.43
C GLY A 266 -3.26 -2.49 29.82
N THR A 267 -3.77 -1.36 30.30
CA THR A 267 -4.48 -1.28 31.59
C THR A 267 -5.78 -2.07 31.56
N GLU A 268 -6.56 -1.94 30.47
CA GLU A 268 -7.82 -2.67 30.30
C GLU A 268 -7.61 -4.19 30.29
N LEU A 269 -6.56 -4.66 29.62
CA LEU A 269 -6.27 -6.08 29.44
C LEU A 269 -5.33 -6.68 30.49
N GLY A 270 -4.79 -5.87 31.41
CA GLY A 270 -3.81 -6.29 32.40
C GLY A 270 -2.47 -6.72 31.79
N ILE A 271 -2.01 -6.01 30.76
CA ILE A 271 -0.75 -6.27 30.03
C ILE A 271 0.18 -5.07 30.21
N ASP A 272 1.42 -5.33 30.63
CA ASP A 272 2.45 -4.30 30.74
C ASP A 272 2.83 -3.77 29.36
N VAL A 273 2.84 -2.45 29.22
CA VAL A 273 3.25 -1.75 28.00
C VAL A 273 4.76 -1.48 28.07
N PRO A 274 5.52 -1.70 26.97
CA PRO A 274 6.95 -1.47 26.92
C PRO A 274 7.37 -0.02 27.20
#